data_AF-A0A376DHX9-F1
#
_entry.id   AF-A0A376DHX9-F1
#
_cell.length_a   1.000
_cell.length_b   1.000
_cell.length_c   1.000
_cell.angle_alpha   90.00
_cell.angle_beta   90.00
_cell.angle_gamma   90.00
#
_symmetry.space_group_name_H-M   'P 1'
#
loop_
_entity.id
_entity.type
_entity.pdbx_description
1 polymer ?
#
loop_
_entity_poly.entity_id
_entity_poly.type
_entity_poly.pdbx_seq_one_letter_code
_entity_poly.pdbx_strand_id
1 'polypeptide(L)'
;MNVIQQQAVVLLENVARWAEVTRQAKFRYQAELAPDFSLMDWLKNDELALSRYLCFLLSPNESHGQSILFLKGFTNLIEKRGHNSPIVDMDCLCKA
;
A
#
# COMPACT_ATOMS: atom_id res chain seq x y z
N MET A 1 37.45 29.54 -4.39
CA MET A 1 36.33 28.82 -3.73
C MET A 1 36.58 28.83 -2.23
N ASN A 2 35.65 29.31 -1.40
CA ASN A 2 35.83 29.40 0.05
C ASN A 2 35.82 27.99 0.67
N VAL A 3 36.68 27.71 1.65
CA VAL A 3 36.78 26.41 2.36
C VAL A 3 35.42 25.95 2.90
N ILE A 4 34.60 26.88 3.38
CA ILE A 4 33.24 26.59 3.89
C ILE A 4 32.34 26.08 2.75
N GLN A 5 32.45 26.65 1.55
CA GLN A 5 31.67 26.23 0.40
C GLN A 5 32.07 24.83 -0.06
N GLN A 6 33.36 24.50 -0.02
CA GLN A 6 33.84 23.15 -0.36
C GLN A 6 33.35 22.10 0.64
N GLN A 7 33.38 22.40 1.94
CA GLN A 7 32.87 21.51 2.98
C GLN A 7 31.35 21.30 2.85
N ALA A 8 30.60 22.36 2.56
CA ALA A 8 29.16 22.27 2.34
C ALA A 8 28.81 21.37 1.13
N VAL A 9 29.55 21.50 0.02
CA VAL A 9 29.36 20.66 -1.17
C VAL A 9 29.62 19.19 -0.85
N VAL A 10 30.74 18.87 -0.18
CA VAL A 10 31.08 17.48 0.19
C VAL A 10 30.03 16.88 1.13
N LEU A 11 29.50 17.65 2.08
CA LEU A 11 28.44 17.19 2.97
C LEU A 11 27.16 16.88 2.19
N LEU A 12 26.74 17.77 1.30
CA LEU A 12 25.54 17.58 0.47
C LEU A 12 25.65 16.34 -0.43
N GLU A 13 26.81 16.12 -1.05
CA GLU A 13 27.06 14.92 -1.85
C GLU A 13 26.95 13.63 -1.03
N ASN A 14 27.47 13.64 0.20
CA ASN A 14 27.37 12.49 1.09
C ASN A 14 25.92 12.24 1.52
N VAL A 15 25.18 13.29 1.90
CA VAL A 15 23.76 13.17 2.26
C VAL A 15 22.93 12.65 1.08
N ALA A 16 23.17 13.16 -0.12
CA ALA A 16 22.49 12.70 -1.34
C ALA A 16 22.77 11.21 -1.60
N ARG A 17 24.03 10.78 -1.44
CA ARG A 17 24.41 9.37 -1.58
C ARG A 17 23.69 8.48 -0.55
N TRP A 18 23.66 8.89 0.71
CA TRP A 18 22.96 8.17 1.77
C TRP A 18 21.45 8.10 1.55
N ALA A 19 20.85 9.19 1.08
CA ALA A 19 19.43 9.22 0.74
C ALA A 19 19.10 8.23 -0.38
N GLU A 20 19.92 8.17 -1.43
CA GLU A 20 19.71 7.24 -2.54
C GLU A 20 19.90 5.78 -2.11
N VAL A 21 20.96 5.46 -1.35
CA VAL A 21 21.17 4.12 -0.81
C VAL A 21 19.99 3.69 0.06
N THR A 22 19.51 4.59 0.92
CA THR A 22 18.34 4.33 1.78
C THR A 22 17.08 4.09 0.96
N ARG A 23 16.84 4.91 -0.07
CA ARG A 23 15.69 4.77 -0.97
C ARG A 23 15.71 3.43 -1.69
N GLN A 24 16.86 3.01 -2.22
CA GLN A 24 17.03 1.72 -2.88
C GLN A 24 16.83 0.55 -1.93
N ALA A 25 17.36 0.64 -0.71
CA ALA A 25 17.15 -0.38 0.32
C ALA A 25 15.66 -0.51 0.68
N LYS A 26 14.98 0.62 0.93
CA LYS A 26 13.54 0.64 1.20
C LYS A 26 12.74 0.00 0.07
N PHE A 27 13.01 0.40 -1.18
CA PHE A 27 12.35 -0.17 -2.35
C PHE A 27 12.56 -1.68 -2.46
N ARG A 28 13.78 -2.16 -2.25
CA ARG A 28 14.12 -3.59 -2.32
C ARG A 28 13.38 -4.43 -1.28
N TYR A 29 13.22 -3.91 -0.07
CA TYR A 29 12.59 -4.61 1.04
C TYR A 29 11.14 -4.16 1.30
N GLN A 30 10.55 -3.35 0.42
CA GLN A 30 9.22 -2.78 0.62
C GLN A 30 8.15 -3.86 0.83
N ALA A 31 8.21 -4.93 0.04
CA ALA A 31 7.25 -6.02 0.08
C ALA A 31 7.36 -6.89 1.35
N GLU A 32 8.55 -6.95 1.97
CA GLU A 32 8.82 -7.81 3.12
C GLU A 32 8.72 -7.05 4.45
N LEU A 33 9.28 -5.84 4.50
CA LEU A 33 9.41 -5.05 5.73
C LEU A 33 8.41 -3.90 5.82
N ALA A 34 7.80 -3.48 4.71
CA ALA A 34 6.93 -2.31 4.67
C ALA A 34 7.54 -1.10 5.44
N PRO A 35 8.76 -0.63 5.07
CA PRO A 35 9.57 0.25 5.90
C PRO A 35 8.96 1.63 6.17
N ASP A 36 8.04 2.08 5.31
CA ASP A 36 7.30 3.34 5.46
C ASP A 36 5.89 3.14 6.02
N PHE A 37 5.56 1.93 6.49
CA PHE A 37 4.30 1.63 7.17
C PHE A 37 4.50 1.64 8.69
N SER A 38 3.70 2.46 9.38
CA SER A 38 3.69 2.55 10.84
C SER A 38 2.30 2.23 11.34
N LEU A 39 2.14 1.18 12.15
CA LEU A 39 0.86 0.81 12.77
C LEU A 39 0.24 1.93 13.62
N MET A 40 1.06 2.83 14.16
CA MET A 40 0.57 3.92 15.02
C MET A 40 -0.28 4.92 14.24
N ASP A 41 -0.07 5.05 12.93
CA ASP A 41 -0.90 5.89 12.05
C ASP A 41 -2.33 5.35 11.87
N TRP A 42 -2.56 4.11 12.33
CA TRP A 42 -3.78 3.31 12.11
C TRP A 42 -4.60 3.09 13.38
N LEU A 43 -4.32 3.83 14.45
CA LEU A 43 -4.97 3.63 15.74
C LEU A 43 -6.34 4.36 15.87
N LYS A 44 -6.71 5.20 14.90
CA LYS A 44 -7.96 5.97 14.96
C LYS A 44 -9.15 5.10 14.55
N ASN A 45 -10.24 5.20 15.30
CA ASN A 45 -11.44 4.38 15.09
C ASN A 45 -12.66 5.17 14.62
N ASP A 46 -12.45 6.35 14.01
CA ASP A 46 -13.53 7.12 13.40
C ASP A 46 -13.83 6.67 11.95
N GLU A 47 -15.02 6.98 11.45
CA GLU A 47 -15.47 6.56 10.10
C GLU A 47 -14.58 7.12 8.98
N LEU A 48 -14.03 8.32 9.19
CA LEU A 48 -13.12 8.95 8.25
C LEU A 48 -11.78 8.18 8.21
N ALA A 49 -11.31 7.71 9.36
CA ALA A 49 -10.14 6.85 9.48
C ALA A 49 -10.39 5.54 8.75
N LEU A 50 -11.53 4.87 8.96
CA LEU A 50 -11.90 3.66 8.22
C LEU A 50 -11.90 3.87 6.70
N SER A 51 -12.47 4.98 6.24
CA SER A 51 -12.48 5.33 4.80
C SER A 51 -11.07 5.52 4.25
N ARG A 52 -10.21 6.23 5.00
CA ARG A 52 -8.79 6.38 4.65
C ARG A 52 -8.07 5.02 4.63
N TYR A 53 -8.43 4.14 5.57
CA TYR A 53 -7.79 2.84 5.71
C TYR A 53 -8.09 1.94 4.52
N LEU A 54 -9.36 1.91 4.09
CA LEU A 54 -9.78 1.19 2.89
C LEU A 54 -9.09 1.75 1.64
N CYS A 55 -9.05 3.07 1.48
CA CYS A 55 -8.39 3.70 0.32
C CYS A 55 -6.91 3.29 0.20
N PHE A 56 -6.19 3.29 1.33
CA PHE A 56 -4.80 2.90 1.40
C PHE A 56 -4.57 1.42 1.11
N LEU A 57 -5.36 0.52 1.71
CA LEU A 57 -5.22 -0.92 1.50
C LEU A 57 -5.54 -1.33 0.06
N LEU A 58 -6.54 -0.70 -0.55
CA LEU A 58 -6.95 -0.98 -1.93
C LEU A 58 -5.99 -0.39 -2.98
N SER A 59 -5.13 0.54 -2.59
CA SER A 59 -4.16 1.17 -3.49
C SER A 59 -2.87 0.33 -3.56
N PRO A 60 -2.44 -0.11 -4.76
CA PRO A 60 -1.29 -1.01 -4.91
C PRO A 60 0.07 -0.30 -4.72
N ASN A 61 0.10 1.03 -4.77
CA ASN A 61 1.34 1.83 -4.68
C ASN A 61 1.61 2.34 -3.26
N GLU A 62 0.86 1.88 -2.27
CA GLU A 62 0.95 2.34 -0.89
C GLU A 62 1.98 1.55 -0.05
N SER A 63 2.27 2.05 1.16
CA SER A 63 3.37 1.55 1.97
C SER A 63 3.14 0.21 2.68
N HIS A 64 1.94 -0.37 2.65
CA HIS A 64 1.55 -1.59 3.41
C HIS A 64 2.21 -2.91 2.96
N GLY A 65 3.11 -2.87 1.98
CA GLY A 65 3.94 -4.01 1.55
C GLY A 65 3.22 -5.08 0.73
N GLN A 66 1.92 -5.30 0.95
CA GLN A 66 1.14 -6.29 0.18
C GLN A 66 0.84 -5.82 -1.25
N SER A 67 0.82 -4.50 -1.49
CA SER A 67 0.66 -3.92 -2.83
C SER A 67 -0.52 -4.57 -3.58
N ILE A 68 -0.31 -5.00 -4.83
CA ILE A 68 -1.33 -5.61 -5.69
C ILE A 68 -1.89 -6.94 -5.15
N LEU A 69 -1.17 -7.63 -4.26
CA LEU A 69 -1.62 -8.91 -3.70
C LEU A 69 -2.87 -8.72 -2.84
N PHE A 70 -2.93 -7.62 -2.07
CA PHE A 70 -4.12 -7.28 -1.29
C PHE A 70 -5.32 -7.08 -2.21
N LEU A 71 -5.19 -6.24 -3.24
CA LEU A 71 -6.27 -5.94 -4.16
C LEU A 71 -6.78 -7.19 -4.89
N LYS A 72 -5.88 -8.08 -5.33
CA LYS A 72 -6.23 -9.38 -5.91
C LYS A 72 -6.95 -10.29 -4.91
N GLY A 73 -6.47 -10.37 -3.68
CA GLY A 73 -7.13 -11.15 -2.62
C GLY A 73 -8.53 -10.62 -2.31
N PHE A 74 -8.66 -9.29 -2.23
CA PHE A 74 -9.92 -8.61 -1.95
C PHE A 74 -10.95 -8.80 -3.07
N THR A 75 -10.56 -8.62 -4.33
CA THR A 75 -11.44 -8.85 -5.49
C THR A 75 -11.88 -10.31 -5.58
N ASN A 76 -10.95 -11.26 -5.43
CA ASN A 76 -11.27 -12.70 -5.35
C ASN A 76 -12.25 -13.02 -4.21
N LEU A 77 -12.12 -12.36 -3.06
CA LEU A 77 -13.03 -12.55 -1.92
C LEU A 77 -14.45 -12.06 -2.26
N ILE A 78 -14.57 -10.91 -2.91
CA ILE A 78 -15.87 -10.37 -3.35
C ILE A 78 -16.52 -11.30 -4.38
N GLU A 79 -15.76 -11.76 -5.37
CA GLU A 79 -16.28 -12.68 -6.39
C GLU A 79 -16.79 -13.99 -5.78
N LYS A 80 -16.01 -14.60 -4.88
CA LYS A 80 -16.42 -15.82 -4.16
C LYS A 80 -17.64 -15.61 -3.26
N ARG A 81 -17.81 -14.42 -2.69
CA ARG A 81 -19.00 -14.06 -1.90
C ARG A 81 -20.22 -13.82 -2.79
N GLY A 82 -20.03 -13.23 -3.96
CA GLY A 82 -21.09 -13.00 -4.96
C GLY A 82 -21.72 -14.30 -5.46
N HIS A 83 -20.93 -15.36 -5.64
CA HIS A 83 -21.44 -16.69 -6.02
C HIS A 83 -22.15 -17.47 -4.90
N ASN A 84 -22.01 -17.04 -3.63
CA ASN A 84 -22.69 -17.65 -2.48
C ASN A 84 -23.86 -16.79 -1.97
N SER A 85 -24.28 -15.78 -2.74
CA SER A 85 -25.51 -15.05 -2.46
C SER A 85 -26.71 -15.91 -2.87
N PRO A 86 -27.72 -16.17 -2.01
CA PRO A 86 -28.87 -17.00 -2.32
C PRO A 86 -29.89 -16.33 -3.28
N ILE A 87 -29.42 -15.53 -4.23
CA ILE A 87 -30.30 -14.78 -5.15
C ILE A 87 -29.68 -14.86 -6.55
N VAL A 88 -30.01 -15.93 -7.29
CA VAL A 88 -30.87 -15.94 -8.48
C VAL A 88 -30.80 -17.37 -9.03
N ASP A 89 -31.79 -18.18 -8.67
CA ASP A 89 -32.19 -19.36 -9.46
C ASP A 89 -33.53 -18.98 -10.10
N MET A 90 -33.47 -18.13 -11.12
CA MET A 90 -34.61 -17.76 -11.97
C MET A 90 -34.60 -18.60 -13.24
N ASP A 91 -34.47 -19.92 -13.10
CA ASP A 91 -34.61 -20.87 -14.21
C ASP A 91 -35.76 -21.85 -13.99
N CYS A 92 -36.82 -21.41 -13.32
CA CYS A 92 -38.03 -22.22 -13.15
C CYS A 92 -39.31 -21.38 -13.23
N LEU A 93 -39.63 -20.84 -14.41
CA LEU A 93 -40.99 -20.42 -14.77
C LEU A 93 -41.17 -20.21 -16.29
N CYS A 94 -40.75 -21.21 -17.08
CA CYS A 94 -41.18 -21.37 -18.48
C CYS A 94 -41.27 -22.87 -18.81
N LYS A 95 -42.16 -23.60 -18.14
CA LYS A 95 -42.71 -24.90 -18.58
C LYS A 95 -43.84 -25.34 -17.66
N ALA A 96 -45.07 -25.00 -18.05
CA ALA A 96 -46.29 -25.81 -17.98
C ALA A 96 -47.46 -24.96 -18.49
#